data_AF-A0A519JVU0-F1
#
_entry.id   AF-A0A519JVU0-F1
#
_cell.length_a   1.000
_cell.length_b   1.000
_cell.length_c   1.000
_cell.angle_alpha   90.00
_cell.angle_beta   90.00
_cell.angle_gamma   90.00
#
_symmetry.space_group_name_H-M   'P 1'
#
loop_
_entity.id
_entity.type
_entity.pdbx_description
1 polymer ?
#
loop_
_entity_poly.entity_id
_entity_poly.type
_entity_poly.pdbx_seq_one_letter_code
_entity_poly.pdbx_strand_id
1 'polypeptide(L)'
;MKHLFIIPLLISQTYFAQSVSADLDKSVKEMMSTSNAVSANLSFYVADENGNLVYEYNGNKGLSTASTQKIFTAAAALETLGKDYQWKTTASYSGKISNGILDGDLYITSNGDPTLGSWRYEEYKPEKFKQKLIEAVKKSGIKKISGNLIVDDSNFDFQSTPGGWPWN
;
A
#
# COMPACT_ATOMS: atom_id res chain seq x y z
N MET A 1 -79.04 -15.24 -38.86
CA MET A 1 -78.33 -14.50 -37.80
C MET A 1 -76.89 -14.99 -37.80
N LYS A 2 -75.91 -14.15 -38.17
CA LYS A 2 -74.49 -14.54 -38.21
C LYS A 2 -73.87 -14.25 -36.84
N HIS A 3 -73.45 -15.30 -36.13
CA HIS A 3 -72.72 -15.15 -34.86
C HIS A 3 -71.24 -14.94 -35.16
N LEU A 4 -70.74 -13.75 -34.86
CA LEU A 4 -69.32 -13.41 -34.96
C LEU A 4 -68.66 -13.84 -33.64
N PHE A 5 -67.82 -14.88 -33.68
CA PHE A 5 -67.00 -15.30 -32.55
C PHE A 5 -65.72 -14.46 -32.53
N ILE A 6 -65.56 -13.63 -31.49
CA ILE A 6 -64.32 -12.89 -31.23
C ILE A 6 -63.51 -13.70 -30.21
N ILE A 7 -62.37 -14.24 -30.64
CA ILE A 7 -61.39 -14.90 -29.76
C ILE A 7 -60.47 -13.82 -29.19
N PRO A 8 -60.40 -13.61 -27.87
CA PRO A 8 -59.46 -12.65 -27.31
C PRO A 8 -58.05 -13.25 -27.32
N LEU A 9 -57.13 -12.60 -28.03
CA LEU A 9 -55.72 -12.95 -28.04
C LEU A 9 -55.07 -12.41 -26.76
N LEU A 10 -54.77 -13.28 -25.80
CA LEU A 10 -54.00 -12.95 -24.61
C LEU A 10 -52.52 -12.80 -24.98
N ILE A 11 -52.04 -11.56 -25.07
CA ILE A 11 -50.61 -11.26 -25.23
C ILE A 11 -49.99 -11.22 -23.83
N SER A 12 -49.27 -12.26 -23.45
CA SER A 12 -48.45 -12.25 -22.23
C SER A 12 -47.15 -11.50 -22.49
N GLN A 13 -46.98 -10.33 -21.89
CA GLN A 13 -45.69 -9.63 -21.87
C GLN A 13 -44.80 -10.28 -20.81
N THR A 14 -43.70 -10.91 -21.22
CA THR A 14 -42.66 -11.37 -20.31
C THR A 14 -41.71 -10.21 -20.00
N TYR A 15 -41.77 -9.67 -18.79
CA TYR A 15 -40.80 -8.69 -18.31
C TYR A 15 -39.57 -9.43 -17.76
N PHE A 16 -38.42 -9.25 -18.40
CA PHE A 16 -37.14 -9.71 -17.86
C PHE A 16 -36.60 -8.65 -16.89
N ALA A 17 -36.10 -9.08 -15.73
CA ALA A 17 -35.37 -8.20 -14.83
C ALA A 17 -34.10 -7.68 -15.52
N GLN A 18 -33.74 -6.41 -15.27
CA GLN A 18 -32.52 -5.83 -15.81
C GLN A 18 -31.30 -6.58 -15.21
N SER A 19 -30.30 -6.87 -16.04
CA SER A 19 -29.08 -7.50 -15.56
C SER A 19 -28.24 -6.47 -14.80
N VAL A 20 -27.43 -6.93 -13.83
CA VAL A 20 -26.49 -6.07 -13.10
C VAL A 20 -25.61 -5.25 -14.04
N SER A 21 -25.16 -5.86 -15.15
CA SER A 21 -24.39 -5.14 -16.19
C SER A 21 -25.18 -4.00 -16.83
N ALA A 22 -26.48 -4.19 -17.11
CA ALA A 22 -27.30 -3.16 -17.73
C ALA A 22 -27.65 -2.04 -16.75
N ASP A 23 -27.81 -2.34 -15.46
CA ASP A 23 -27.98 -1.32 -14.41
C ASP A 23 -26.71 -0.47 -14.25
N LEU A 24 -25.54 -1.12 -14.19
CA LEU A 24 -24.25 -0.44 -14.12
C LEU A 24 -23.97 0.43 -15.34
N ASP A 25 -24.28 -0.07 -16.55
CA ASP A 25 -24.15 0.69 -17.80
C ASP A 25 -25.00 1.97 -17.76
N LYS A 26 -26.26 1.85 -17.34
CA LYS A 26 -27.16 2.99 -17.19
C LYS A 26 -26.60 4.00 -16.19
N SER A 27 -26.19 3.57 -14.99
CA SER A 27 -25.64 4.46 -13.96
C SER A 27 -24.36 5.17 -14.42
N VAL A 28 -23.46 4.47 -15.12
CA VAL A 28 -22.23 5.05 -15.65
C VAL A 28 -22.55 6.10 -16.72
N LYS A 29 -23.46 5.80 -17.65
CA LYS A 29 -23.88 6.76 -18.69
C LYS A 29 -24.54 8.00 -18.08
N GLU A 30 -25.43 7.82 -17.11
CA GLU A 30 -26.06 8.92 -16.38
C GLU A 30 -25.00 9.79 -15.69
N MET A 31 -24.07 9.19 -14.94
CA MET A 31 -22.98 9.91 -14.29
C MET A 31 -22.10 10.67 -15.29
N MET A 32 -21.69 10.02 -16.39
CA MET A 32 -20.83 10.61 -17.41
C MET A 32 -21.54 11.70 -18.23
N SER A 33 -22.87 11.77 -18.19
CA SER A 33 -23.65 12.84 -18.83
C SER A 33 -23.76 14.12 -17.98
N THR A 34 -23.34 14.08 -16.71
CA THR A 34 -23.40 15.25 -15.81
C THR A 34 -22.37 16.33 -16.19
N SER A 35 -22.65 17.59 -15.85
CA SER A 35 -21.73 18.72 -16.10
C SER A 35 -20.36 18.56 -15.43
N ASN A 36 -20.30 17.82 -14.31
CA ASN A 36 -19.04 17.53 -13.61
C ASN A 36 -18.15 16.54 -14.36
N ALA A 37 -18.72 15.76 -15.29
CA ALA A 37 -18.00 14.71 -16.02
C ALA A 37 -17.51 15.14 -17.41
N VAL A 38 -17.76 16.39 -17.84
CA VAL A 38 -17.47 16.90 -19.21
C VAL A 38 -16.03 16.61 -19.66
N SER A 39 -15.05 16.70 -18.76
CA SER A 39 -13.64 16.41 -19.04
C SER A 39 -13.09 15.26 -18.18
N ALA A 40 -13.97 14.51 -17.52
CA ALA A 40 -13.57 13.40 -16.67
C ALA A 40 -13.16 12.19 -17.52
N ASN A 41 -12.15 11.46 -17.03
CA ASN A 41 -11.79 10.17 -17.59
C ASN A 41 -12.17 9.09 -16.58
N LEU A 42 -12.97 8.11 -17.02
CA LEU A 42 -13.37 6.96 -16.21
C LEU A 42 -12.91 5.67 -16.90
N SER A 43 -12.27 4.82 -16.10
CA SER A 43 -12.14 3.38 -16.33
C SER A 43 -12.82 2.70 -15.15
N PHE A 44 -13.73 1.77 -15.42
CA PHE A 44 -14.46 1.03 -14.41
C PHE A 44 -14.56 -0.43 -14.82
N TYR A 45 -14.15 -1.33 -13.93
CA TYR A 45 -14.12 -2.77 -14.18
C TYR A 45 -14.67 -3.48 -12.95
N VAL A 46 -15.61 -4.40 -13.16
CA VAL A 46 -16.27 -5.18 -12.11
C VAL A 46 -16.15 -6.64 -12.47
N ALA A 47 -15.65 -7.44 -11.53
CA ALA A 47 -15.61 -8.88 -11.62
C ALA A 47 -16.28 -9.52 -10.39
N ASP A 48 -16.75 -10.75 -10.56
CA ASP A 48 -17.24 -11.58 -9.46
C ASP A 48 -16.07 -12.16 -8.63
N GLU A 49 -16.39 -12.93 -7.59
CA GLU A 49 -15.41 -13.57 -6.71
C GLU A 49 -14.51 -14.60 -7.42
N ASN A 50 -14.96 -15.12 -8.57
CA ASN A 50 -14.20 -16.06 -9.39
C ASN A 50 -13.34 -15.32 -10.44
N GLY A 51 -13.43 -13.99 -10.51
CA GLY A 51 -12.74 -13.15 -11.47
C GLY A 51 -13.44 -13.04 -12.84
N ASN A 52 -14.67 -13.55 -12.99
CA ASN A 52 -15.41 -13.40 -14.23
C ASN A 52 -15.88 -11.95 -14.39
N LEU A 53 -15.79 -11.43 -15.62
CA LEU A 53 -16.26 -10.10 -15.95
C LEU A 53 -17.77 -9.97 -15.70
N VAL A 54 -18.15 -9.00 -14.87
CA VAL A 54 -19.55 -8.61 -14.63
C VAL A 54 -19.92 -7.38 -15.44
N TYR A 55 -19.03 -6.38 -15.50
CA TYR A 55 -19.24 -5.15 -16.24
C TYR A 55 -17.92 -4.40 -16.47
N GLU A 56 -17.78 -3.72 -17.60
CA GLU A 56 -16.70 -2.76 -17.80
C GLU A 56 -17.15 -1.50 -18.56
N TYR A 57 -16.49 -0.39 -18.26
CA TYR A 57 -16.50 0.85 -19.01
C TYR A 57 -15.06 1.32 -19.19
N ASN A 58 -14.53 1.25 -20.42
CA ASN A 58 -13.12 1.53 -20.72
C ASN A 58 -12.13 0.77 -19.81
N GLY A 59 -12.42 -0.49 -19.43
CA GLY A 59 -11.65 -1.24 -18.44
C GLY A 59 -10.14 -1.33 -18.73
N ASN A 60 -9.77 -1.34 -20.01
CA ASN A 60 -8.38 -1.41 -20.47
C ASN A 60 -7.69 -0.04 -20.65
N LYS A 61 -8.33 1.07 -20.26
CA LYS A 61 -7.77 2.42 -20.38
C LYS A 61 -6.83 2.72 -19.21
N GLY A 62 -5.57 3.01 -19.50
CA GLY A 62 -4.60 3.48 -18.51
C GLY A 62 -4.97 4.86 -17.95
N LEU A 63 -4.96 4.99 -16.62
CA LEU A 63 -5.21 6.24 -15.89
C LEU A 63 -4.17 6.39 -14.76
N SER A 64 -4.05 7.60 -14.21
CA SER A 64 -3.27 7.82 -13.00
C SER A 64 -3.93 7.07 -11.83
N THR A 65 -3.18 6.16 -11.21
CA THR A 65 -3.67 5.30 -10.13
C THR A 65 -3.72 6.03 -8.79
N ALA A 66 -2.99 7.15 -8.64
CA ALA A 66 -2.79 7.80 -7.36
C ALA A 66 -2.43 6.77 -6.27
N SER A 67 -3.14 6.76 -5.13
CA SER A 67 -2.85 5.81 -4.06
C SER A 67 -3.29 4.37 -4.32
N THR A 68 -4.07 4.06 -5.37
CA THR A 68 -4.38 2.65 -5.70
C THR A 68 -3.16 1.89 -6.21
N GLN A 69 -2.10 2.61 -6.63
CA GLN A 69 -0.78 2.04 -6.91
C GLN A 69 -0.25 1.19 -5.75
N LYS A 70 -0.59 1.55 -4.51
CA LYS A 70 -0.14 0.85 -3.31
C LYS A 70 -0.58 -0.61 -3.27
N ILE A 71 -1.63 -1.01 -3.99
CA ILE A 71 -2.06 -2.41 -4.10
C ILE A 71 -0.94 -3.25 -4.74
N PHE A 72 -0.36 -2.78 -5.84
CA PHE A 72 0.73 -3.48 -6.53
C PHE A 72 2.00 -3.51 -5.68
N THR A 73 2.35 -2.38 -5.03
CA THR A 73 3.49 -2.32 -4.13
C THR A 73 3.34 -3.26 -2.93
N ALA A 74 2.15 -3.33 -2.33
CA ALA A 74 1.86 -4.24 -1.21
C ALA A 74 1.93 -5.71 -1.64
N ALA A 75 1.36 -6.06 -2.78
CA ALA A 75 1.45 -7.41 -3.33
C ALA A 75 2.90 -7.81 -3.61
N ALA A 76 3.68 -6.93 -4.26
CA ALA A 76 5.10 -7.18 -4.53
C ALA A 76 5.93 -7.32 -3.24
N ALA A 77 5.65 -6.49 -2.23
CA ALA A 77 6.32 -6.57 -0.93
C ALA A 77 6.00 -7.88 -0.21
N LEU A 78 4.74 -8.31 -0.21
CA LEU A 78 4.31 -9.58 0.39
C LEU A 78 4.94 -10.78 -0.31
N GLU A 79 4.99 -10.78 -1.64
CA GLU A 79 5.61 -11.85 -2.44
C GLU A 79 7.13 -11.91 -2.22
N THR A 80 7.79 -10.75 -2.24
CA THR A 80 9.26 -10.67 -2.21
C THR A 80 9.82 -10.86 -0.80
N LEU A 81 9.21 -10.23 0.21
CA LEU A 81 9.71 -10.25 1.59
C LEU A 81 9.08 -11.38 2.41
N GLY A 82 7.85 -11.76 2.08
CA GLY A 82 7.04 -12.66 2.88
C GLY A 82 6.25 -11.93 3.97
N LYS A 83 5.12 -12.53 4.38
CA LYS A 83 4.22 -11.96 5.40
C LYS A 83 4.84 -11.80 6.79
N ASP A 84 5.91 -12.55 7.09
CA ASP A 84 6.57 -12.58 8.40
C ASP A 84 7.88 -11.77 8.40
N TYR A 85 8.17 -11.02 7.33
CA TYR A 85 9.38 -10.20 7.25
C TYR A 85 9.43 -9.17 8.37
N GLN A 86 10.60 -9.04 8.99
CA GLN A 86 10.89 -8.03 9.98
C GLN A 86 12.14 -7.25 9.59
N TRP A 87 12.02 -5.93 9.63
CA TRP A 87 13.15 -5.03 9.52
C TRP A 87 14.09 -5.23 10.71
N LYS A 88 15.38 -4.98 10.49
CA LYS A 88 16.45 -5.17 11.46
C LYS A 88 17.26 -3.90 11.58
N THR A 89 17.36 -3.42 12.81
CA THR A 89 18.35 -2.42 13.22
C THR A 89 19.38 -3.10 14.11
N THR A 90 20.66 -3.01 13.73
CA THR A 90 21.76 -3.68 14.41
C THR A 90 22.71 -2.66 15.02
N ALA A 91 23.09 -2.88 16.28
CA ALA A 91 24.20 -2.16 16.90
C ALA A 91 25.45 -3.05 16.86
N SER A 92 26.54 -2.54 16.29
CA SER A 92 27.84 -3.22 16.20
C SER A 92 28.96 -2.28 16.58
N TYR A 93 30.17 -2.78 16.85
CA TYR A 93 31.31 -1.93 17.18
C TYR A 93 32.60 -2.45 16.53
N SER A 94 33.54 -1.55 16.30
CA SER A 94 34.91 -1.87 15.89
C SER A 94 35.86 -1.84 17.10
N GLY A 95 37.05 -2.41 16.94
CA GLY A 95 38.08 -2.34 17.99
C GLY A 95 37.81 -3.26 19.19
N LYS A 96 38.22 -2.83 20.39
CA LYS A 96 38.21 -3.68 21.59
C LYS A 96 37.61 -2.97 22.79
N ILE A 97 36.95 -3.73 23.64
CA ILE A 97 36.43 -3.26 24.92
C ILE A 97 37.43 -3.64 26.02
N SER A 98 37.99 -2.65 26.70
CA SER A 98 38.90 -2.85 27.84
C SER A 98 38.49 -1.97 29.01
N ASN A 99 38.31 -2.56 30.20
CA ASN A 99 37.87 -1.84 31.41
C ASN A 99 36.58 -1.01 31.21
N GLY A 100 35.70 -1.47 30.30
CA GLY A 100 34.47 -0.78 29.93
C GLY A 100 34.64 0.42 28.99
N ILE A 101 35.82 0.63 28.43
CA ILE A 101 36.07 1.62 27.39
C ILE A 101 36.15 0.87 26.05
N LEU A 102 35.30 1.26 25.10
CA LEU A 102 35.40 0.86 23.71
C LEU A 102 36.46 1.73 23.02
N ASP A 103 37.60 1.13 22.68
CA ASP A 103 38.63 1.73 21.84
C ASP A 103 38.33 1.39 20.37
N GLY A 104 37.38 2.15 19.81
CA GLY A 104 36.78 1.96 18.50
C GLY A 104 35.47 2.73 18.35
N ASP A 105 34.80 2.52 17.24
CA ASP A 105 33.53 3.19 16.90
C ASP A 105 32.34 2.27 17.21
N LEU A 106 31.20 2.87 17.55
CA LEU A 106 29.90 2.19 17.67
C LEU A 106 29.06 2.53 16.44
N TYR A 107 28.55 1.51 15.75
CA TYR A 107 27.72 1.61 14.56
C TYR A 107 26.29 1.23 14.87
N ILE A 108 25.34 2.00 14.31
CA ILE A 108 23.92 1.66 14.26
C ILE A 108 23.54 1.55 12.79
N THR A 109 23.31 0.32 12.31
CA THR A 109 22.95 0.04 10.92
C THR A 109 21.48 -0.37 10.85
N SER A 110 20.69 0.26 9.98
CA SER A 110 19.29 -0.09 9.73
C SER A 110 19.10 -0.55 8.30
N ASN A 111 18.28 -1.59 8.10
CA ASN A 111 17.85 -2.00 6.76
C ASN A 111 16.53 -1.35 6.33
N GLY A 112 16.09 -0.27 6.98
CA GLY A 112 14.97 0.56 6.50
C GLY A 112 13.65 0.38 7.23
N ASP A 113 13.67 0.04 8.53
CA ASP A 113 12.46 -0.08 9.34
C ASP A 113 11.58 1.20 9.26
N PRO A 114 10.43 1.18 8.56
CA PRO A 114 9.58 2.34 8.38
C PRO A 114 8.78 2.68 9.64
N THR A 115 8.89 1.87 10.69
CA THR A 115 8.24 2.07 11.98
C THR A 115 9.17 2.64 13.04
N LEU A 116 10.50 2.64 12.81
CA LEU A 116 11.48 3.13 13.76
C LEU A 116 11.27 4.62 14.06
N GLY A 117 11.04 4.94 15.33
CA GLY A 117 10.73 6.30 15.79
C GLY A 117 9.27 6.73 15.55
N SER A 118 8.42 5.84 15.03
CA SER A 118 7.02 6.16 14.75
C SER A 118 6.22 6.37 16.04
N TRP A 119 5.49 7.48 16.08
CA TRP A 119 4.53 7.75 17.17
C TRP A 119 3.31 6.82 17.14
N ARG A 120 3.06 6.13 16.01
CA ARG A 120 1.91 5.24 15.83
C ARG A 120 2.04 3.91 16.56
N TYR A 121 3.28 3.49 16.87
CA TYR A 121 3.55 2.19 17.48
C TYR A 121 4.34 2.37 18.77
N GLU A 122 3.73 2.04 19.91
CA GLU A 122 4.31 2.26 21.24
C GLU A 122 5.74 1.69 21.35
N GLU A 123 5.93 0.45 20.88
CA GLU A 123 7.19 -0.28 20.95
C GLU A 123 8.32 0.27 20.06
N TYR A 124 7.97 1.12 19.09
CA TYR A 124 8.90 1.70 18.13
C TYR A 124 9.09 3.21 18.33
N LYS A 125 8.52 3.80 19.38
CA LYS A 125 8.79 5.20 19.74
C LYS A 125 10.28 5.43 20.00
N PRO A 126 10.79 6.65 19.79
CA PRO A 126 12.22 6.97 19.96
C PRO A 126 12.78 6.56 21.33
N GLU A 127 12.01 6.75 22.41
CA GLU A 127 12.43 6.39 23.76
C GLU A 127 12.60 4.87 23.95
N LYS A 128 11.73 4.06 23.32
CA LYS A 128 11.84 2.59 23.37
C LYS A 128 13.07 2.10 22.61
N PHE A 129 13.33 2.66 21.43
CA PHE A 129 14.55 2.36 20.68
C PHE A 129 15.80 2.73 21.48
N LYS A 130 15.84 3.96 22.03
CA LYS A 130 16.95 4.44 22.85
C LYS A 130 17.18 3.53 24.06
N GLN A 131 16.12 3.13 24.75
CA GLN A 131 16.20 2.18 25.86
C GLN A 131 16.84 0.85 25.42
N LYS A 132 16.30 0.22 24.37
CA LYS A 132 16.81 -1.06 23.84
C LYS A 132 18.29 -0.96 23.43
N LEU A 133 18.69 0.14 22.80
CA LEU A 133 20.06 0.39 22.39
C LEU A 133 21.00 0.55 23.60
N ILE A 134 20.63 1.38 24.58
CA ILE A 134 21.44 1.59 25.79
C ILE A 134 21.60 0.28 26.58
N GLU A 135 20.53 -0.51 26.70
CA GLU A 135 20.58 -1.82 27.33
C GLU A 135 21.54 -2.77 26.61
N ALA A 136 21.50 -2.82 25.27
CA ALA A 136 22.42 -3.63 24.48
C ALA A 136 23.90 -3.20 24.65
N VAL A 137 24.18 -1.89 24.62
CA VAL A 137 25.54 -1.33 24.80
C VAL A 137 26.06 -1.60 26.22
N LYS A 138 25.21 -1.47 27.25
CA LYS A 138 25.60 -1.81 28.62
C LYS A 138 25.84 -3.31 28.78
N LYS A 139 25.02 -4.15 28.15
CA LYS A 139 25.16 -5.61 28.17
C LYS A 139 26.45 -6.08 27.50
N SER A 140 26.97 -5.35 26.51
CA SER A 140 28.29 -5.62 25.92
C SER A 140 29.46 -5.10 26.78
N GLY A 141 29.20 -4.53 27.95
CA GLY A 141 30.22 -4.06 28.90
C GLY A 141 30.74 -2.65 28.62
N ILE A 142 30.19 -1.93 27.63
CA ILE A 142 30.63 -0.59 27.26
C ILE A 142 30.06 0.43 28.25
N LYS A 143 30.95 1.25 28.82
CA LYS A 143 30.65 2.40 29.69
C LYS A 143 31.06 3.72 29.06
N LYS A 144 32.09 3.69 28.20
CA LYS A 144 32.59 4.84 27.44
C LYS A 144 32.96 4.40 26.03
N ILE A 145 32.66 5.24 25.05
CA ILE A 145 33.09 5.08 23.66
C ILE A 145 34.18 6.13 23.44
N SER A 146 35.37 5.71 23.01
CA SER A 146 36.48 6.63 22.71
C SER A 146 36.46 7.13 21.27
N GLY A 147 35.87 6.35 20.35
CA GLY A 147 35.64 6.74 18.97
C GLY A 147 34.29 7.42 18.76
N ASN A 148 33.75 7.23 17.56
CA ASN A 148 32.52 7.84 17.08
C ASN A 148 31.29 6.97 17.34
N LEU A 149 30.13 7.64 17.38
CA LEU A 149 28.85 7.01 17.14
C LEU A 149 28.47 7.24 15.68
N ILE A 150 28.36 6.17 14.91
CA ILE A 150 28.12 6.20 13.47
C ILE A 150 26.73 5.62 13.20
N VAL A 151 25.88 6.39 12.51
CA VAL A 151 24.62 5.90 11.96
C VAL A 151 24.86 5.54 10.51
N ASP A 152 24.61 4.29 10.16
CA ASP A 152 24.85 3.73 8.84
C ASP A 152 23.51 3.42 8.16
N ASP A 153 23.17 4.27 7.18
CA ASP A 153 21.98 4.19 6.33
C ASP A 153 22.31 3.76 4.89
N SER A 154 23.52 3.24 4.65
CA SER A 154 24.02 2.87 3.31
C SER A 154 23.30 1.68 2.65
N ASN A 155 22.32 1.09 3.34
CA ASN A 155 21.49 0.02 2.81
C ASN A 155 20.52 0.50 1.70
N PHE A 156 20.31 1.81 1.59
CA PHE A 156 19.58 2.46 0.49
C PHE A 156 20.45 3.51 -0.19
N ASP A 157 20.03 3.94 -1.38
CA ASP A 157 20.68 5.05 -2.06
C ASP A 157 20.37 6.41 -1.37
N PHE A 158 21.03 7.46 -1.84
CA PHE A 158 20.85 8.81 -1.31
C PHE A 158 19.69 9.57 -1.96
N GLN A 159 18.85 8.91 -2.76
CA GLN A 159 17.68 9.55 -3.37
C GLN A 159 16.52 9.56 -2.38
N SER A 160 16.36 10.68 -1.67
CA SER A 160 15.30 10.85 -0.68
C SER A 160 13.92 11.17 -1.29
N THR A 161 13.87 11.61 -2.55
CA THR A 161 12.63 12.05 -3.20
C THR A 161 12.38 11.29 -4.49
N PRO A 162 11.21 10.62 -4.63
CA PRO A 162 10.86 9.95 -5.88
C PRO A 162 10.82 10.90 -7.08
N GLY A 163 11.26 10.41 -8.24
CA GLY A 163 11.12 11.14 -9.50
C GLY A 163 9.66 11.45 -9.81
N GLY A 164 9.38 12.70 -10.21
CA GLY A 164 8.04 13.16 -10.58
C GLY A 164 7.24 13.80 -9.44
N TRP A 165 7.78 13.87 -8.22
CA TRP A 165 7.19 14.69 -7.17
C TRP A 165 7.40 16.18 -7.47
N PRO A 166 6.38 17.03 -7.29
CA PRO A 166 6.56 18.46 -7.43
C PRO A 166 7.30 19.02 -6.20
N TRP A 167 8.00 20.12 -6.37
CA TRP A 167 8.84 20.75 -5.34
C TRP A 167 8.08 21.68 -4.39
N ASN A 168 6.75 21.75 -4.50
CA ASN A 168 5.91 22.74 -3.82
C ASN A 168 4.99 22.15 -2.77
#